data_AF-A0A7G9G2T4-F1
#
_entry.id   AF-A0A7G9G2T4-F1
#
_cell.length_a   1.000
_cell.length_b   1.000
_cell.length_c   1.000
_cell.angle_alpha   90.00
_cell.angle_beta   90.00
_cell.angle_gamma   90.00
#
_symmetry.space_group_name_H-M   'P 1'
#
loop_
_entity.id
_entity.type
_entity.pdbx_description
1 polymer ?
#
loop_
_entity_poly.entity_id
_entity_poly.type
_entity_poly.pdbx_seq_one_letter_code
_entity_poly.pdbx_strand_id
1 'polypeptide(L)'
;MERRDNRFLKGLLTGVLCSLIVVAAATWGLYSMLETRNREDAAKSEEIGLNYQEIDKKLSLLKGKIDQGFLFDVDEDAMTEGIYKGYISSLGDPYTVYYTEEEYNKLLESSSGQYKGIGVQISQNVKTNLITVIRVFRGSGAEEAGMQPGDILYKVDGVDITQEDINNVVSSIRGGDGTTVNIEVYRESAADYVSMDVVRREVSMDTVDWKMLDGGIGYIQITEFDGVTYAQFSQALEELEGQGMKGLVLDLRDNPGGLLDSVIEIADDLLPAGTIVSTKDKNGEGSTFESDADMKYDGPIAVLVNGNSASASEVLTGAIKDFQKGTIVGTTTYGKGIVQNIVALGDGTAMKMTVSNYYSPNGTNIHKVGIEPDVVIEAEKGENDNQLDKAVEIIKGKMQ
;
A
#
# COMPACT_ATOMS: atom_id res chain seq x y z
N MET A 1 16.35 26.57 72.96
CA MET A 1 16.77 26.14 71.61
C MET A 1 16.78 24.62 71.58
N GLU A 2 15.67 24.02 71.16
CA GLU A 2 15.51 22.56 71.10
C GLU A 2 16.29 21.97 69.91
N ARG A 3 17.05 20.89 70.18
CA ARG A 3 17.66 20.04 69.15
C ARG A 3 16.56 19.25 68.46
N ARG A 4 16.24 19.61 67.21
CA ARG A 4 15.32 18.86 66.37
C ARG A 4 15.96 17.53 65.96
N ASP A 5 15.28 16.43 66.27
CA ASP A 5 15.80 15.07 66.24
C ASP A 5 15.97 14.54 64.80
N ASN A 6 17.21 14.44 64.33
CA ASN A 6 17.59 14.02 62.97
C ASN A 6 17.36 12.52 62.68
N ARG A 7 16.74 11.78 63.60
CA ARG A 7 16.49 10.33 63.47
C ARG A 7 15.44 10.01 62.41
N PHE A 8 14.42 10.85 62.24
CA PHE A 8 13.39 10.64 61.22
C PHE A 8 13.94 10.82 59.80
N LEU A 9 14.74 11.88 59.57
CA LEU A 9 15.31 12.15 58.25
C LEU A 9 16.32 11.06 57.82
N LYS A 10 17.10 10.54 58.78
CA LYS A 10 17.98 9.38 58.53
C LYS A 10 17.18 8.12 58.18
N GLY A 11 16.08 7.86 58.90
CA GLY A 11 15.18 6.73 58.62
C GLY A 11 14.53 6.83 57.24
N LEU A 12 14.07 8.03 56.86
CA LEU A 12 13.50 8.31 55.54
C LEU A 12 14.53 8.09 54.43
N LEU A 13 15.75 8.62 54.57
CA LEU A 13 16.83 8.45 53.59
C LEU A 13 17.23 6.98 53.42
N THR A 14 17.33 6.22 54.52
CA THR A 14 17.59 4.76 54.44
C THR A 14 16.44 4.01 53.77
N GLY A 15 15.18 4.40 54.03
CA GLY A 15 14.02 3.82 53.38
C GLY A 15 14.02 4.05 51.86
N VAL A 16 14.30 5.28 51.42
CA VAL A 16 14.41 5.63 50.00
C VAL A 16 15.55 4.84 49.32
N LEU A 17 16.71 4.74 49.96
CA LEU A 17 17.84 3.99 49.41
C LEU A 17 17.52 2.50 49.24
N CYS A 18 16.87 1.88 50.24
CA CYS A 18 16.43 0.49 50.14
C CYS A 18 15.38 0.29 49.04
N SER A 19 14.42 1.21 48.88
CA SER A 19 13.43 1.11 47.80
C SER A 19 14.07 1.25 46.41
N LEU A 20 15.07 2.12 46.24
CA LEU A 20 15.78 2.27 44.97
C LEU A 20 16.56 1.01 44.59
N ILE A 21 17.16 0.33 45.57
CA ILE A 21 17.86 -0.95 45.34
C ILE A 21 16.88 -2.04 44.93
N VAL A 22 15.71 -2.13 45.58
CA VAL A 22 14.68 -3.12 45.22
C VAL A 22 14.12 -2.86 43.82
N VAL A 23 13.88 -1.58 43.46
CA VAL A 23 13.43 -1.21 42.11
C VAL A 23 14.51 -1.55 41.09
N ALA A 24 15.78 -1.21 41.35
CA ALA A 24 16.88 -1.52 40.44
C ALA A 24 17.06 -3.04 40.22
N ALA A 25 16.93 -3.84 41.29
CA ALA A 25 16.99 -5.30 41.21
C ALA A 25 15.79 -5.88 40.44
N ALA A 26 14.59 -5.33 40.64
CA ALA A 26 13.39 -5.74 39.91
C ALA A 26 13.48 -5.36 38.42
N THR A 27 13.97 -4.16 38.09
CA THR A 27 14.19 -3.74 36.71
C THR A 27 15.27 -4.55 36.02
N TRP A 28 16.34 -4.91 36.74
CA TRP A 28 17.39 -5.76 36.19
C TRP A 28 16.94 -7.20 36.01
N GLY A 29 16.15 -7.73 36.95
CA GLY A 29 15.50 -9.04 36.82
C GLY A 29 14.53 -9.09 35.64
N LEU A 30 13.70 -8.06 35.46
CA LEU A 30 12.79 -7.94 34.32
C LEU A 30 13.56 -7.79 33.00
N TYR A 31 14.61 -6.97 32.97
CA TYR A 31 15.48 -6.82 31.80
C TYR A 31 16.17 -8.14 31.44
N SER A 32 16.76 -8.83 32.42
CA SER A 32 17.40 -10.13 32.22
C SER A 32 16.42 -11.20 31.75
N MET A 33 15.17 -11.16 32.22
CA MET A 33 14.11 -12.10 31.84
C MET A 33 13.59 -11.82 30.42
N LEU A 34 13.46 -10.55 30.03
CA LEU A 34 13.15 -10.14 28.66
C LEU A 34 14.29 -10.50 27.70
N GLU A 35 15.55 -10.30 28.12
CA GLU A 35 16.73 -10.65 27.33
C GLU A 35 16.90 -12.16 27.17
N THR A 36 16.59 -12.96 28.19
CA THR A 36 16.58 -14.43 28.08
C THR A 36 15.43 -14.94 27.23
N ARG A 37 14.24 -14.32 27.31
CA ARG A 37 13.09 -14.67 26.46
C ARG A 37 13.36 -14.33 24.99
N ASN A 38 13.91 -13.15 24.70
CA ASN A 38 14.37 -12.79 23.36
C ASN A 38 15.45 -13.75 22.83
N ARG A 39 16.33 -14.25 23.71
CA ARG A 39 17.33 -15.29 23.35
C ARG A 39 16.72 -16.67 23.14
N GLU A 40 15.70 -17.06 23.90
CA GLU A 40 14.98 -18.33 23.72
C GLU A 40 14.11 -18.33 22.45
N ASP A 41 13.49 -17.19 22.11
CA ASP A 41 12.72 -17.01 20.88
C ASP A 41 13.66 -16.95 19.65
N ALA A 42 14.84 -16.34 19.77
CA ALA A 42 15.90 -16.41 18.76
C ALA A 42 16.52 -17.82 18.62
N ALA A 43 16.53 -18.63 19.69
CA ALA A 43 17.10 -19.98 19.68
C ALA A 43 16.14 -21.05 19.11
N LYS A 44 14.86 -20.71 18.87
CA LYS A 44 13.87 -21.61 18.25
C LYS A 44 13.77 -21.47 16.72
N SER A 45 14.44 -20.51 16.10
CA SER A 45 14.55 -20.49 14.63
C SER A 45 15.58 -21.53 14.18
N GLU A 46 15.16 -22.53 13.40
CA GLU A 46 16.11 -23.30 12.58
C GLU A 46 16.93 -22.32 11.75
N GLU A 47 18.22 -22.24 12.05
CA GLU A 47 19.15 -21.38 11.33
C GLU A 47 19.31 -21.93 9.90
N ILE A 48 19.22 -21.05 8.90
CA ILE A 48 19.39 -21.46 7.51
C ILE A 48 20.82 -21.98 7.32
N GLY A 49 20.98 -23.28 7.11
CA GLY A 49 22.28 -23.99 7.05
C GLY A 49 23.08 -23.76 5.78
N LEU A 50 23.24 -22.50 5.33
CA LEU A 50 24.04 -22.17 4.16
C LEU A 50 25.54 -22.23 4.45
N ASN A 51 26.28 -22.88 3.56
CA ASN A 51 27.74 -22.92 3.62
C ASN A 51 28.34 -21.70 2.90
N TYR A 52 28.42 -20.58 3.60
CA TYR A 52 28.97 -19.33 3.05
C TYR A 52 30.41 -19.48 2.53
N GLN A 53 31.22 -20.36 3.13
CA GLN A 53 32.59 -20.61 2.64
C GLN A 53 32.60 -21.26 1.24
N GLU A 54 31.70 -22.21 1.00
CA GLU A 54 31.56 -22.83 -0.32
C GLU A 54 30.97 -21.86 -1.35
N ILE A 55 30.01 -21.02 -0.92
CA ILE A 55 29.42 -19.97 -1.76
C ILE A 55 30.50 -18.98 -2.19
N ASP A 56 31.28 -18.44 -1.25
CA ASP A 56 32.36 -17.48 -1.55
C ASP A 56 33.42 -18.07 -2.48
N LYS A 57 33.80 -19.34 -2.25
CA LYS A 57 34.71 -20.06 -3.11
C LYS A 57 34.15 -20.21 -4.54
N LYS A 58 32.85 -20.48 -4.67
CA LYS A 58 32.19 -20.61 -5.96
C LYS A 58 32.07 -19.26 -6.67
N LEU A 59 31.66 -18.21 -5.97
CA LEU A 59 31.58 -16.85 -6.50
C LEU A 59 32.95 -16.35 -6.97
N SER A 60 34.01 -16.61 -6.20
CA SER A 60 35.39 -16.27 -6.58
C SER A 60 35.84 -16.96 -7.88
N LEU A 61 35.48 -18.25 -8.05
CA LEU A 61 35.76 -18.99 -9.28
C LEU A 61 35.00 -18.40 -10.47
N LEU A 62 33.73 -18.02 -10.28
CA LEU A 62 32.91 -17.40 -11.32
C LEU A 62 33.48 -16.03 -11.72
N LYS A 63 33.82 -15.18 -10.74
CA LYS A 63 34.49 -13.90 -10.98
C LYS A 63 35.76 -14.09 -11.82
N GLY A 64 36.61 -15.05 -11.46
CA GLY A 64 37.82 -15.34 -12.23
C GLY A 64 37.56 -15.78 -13.67
N LYS A 65 36.39 -16.35 -13.99
CA LYS A 65 35.98 -16.67 -15.37
C LYS A 65 35.46 -15.46 -16.12
N ILE A 66 34.73 -14.58 -15.44
CA ILE A 66 34.26 -13.30 -15.99
C ILE A 66 35.47 -12.42 -16.33
N ASP A 67 36.39 -12.22 -15.39
CA ASP A 67 37.62 -11.43 -15.58
C ASP A 67 38.49 -11.93 -16.75
N GLN A 68 38.42 -13.23 -17.07
CA GLN A 68 39.22 -13.86 -18.13
C GLN A 68 38.67 -13.64 -19.54
N GLY A 69 37.36 -13.42 -19.70
CA GLY A 69 36.76 -13.55 -21.03
C GLY A 69 35.35 -13.00 -21.21
N PHE A 70 34.79 -12.30 -20.22
CA PHE A 70 33.57 -11.54 -20.45
C PHE A 70 33.87 -10.37 -21.39
N LEU A 71 33.05 -10.22 -22.43
CA LEU A 71 33.33 -9.34 -23.56
C LEU A 71 32.98 -7.86 -23.29
N PHE A 72 32.04 -7.62 -22.36
CA PHE A 72 31.45 -6.31 -22.10
C PHE A 72 31.89 -5.76 -20.74
N ASP A 73 31.62 -4.47 -20.53
CA ASP A 73 31.82 -3.85 -19.22
C ASP A 73 30.90 -4.50 -18.18
N VAL A 74 31.42 -4.62 -16.97
CA VAL A 74 30.71 -5.20 -15.83
C VAL A 74 30.20 -4.07 -14.97
N ASP A 75 28.90 -4.09 -14.69
CA ASP A 75 28.27 -3.27 -13.67
C ASP A 75 28.32 -4.04 -12.34
N GLU A 76 29.21 -3.63 -11.44
CA GLU A 76 29.43 -4.29 -10.15
C GLU A 76 28.23 -4.12 -9.20
N ASP A 77 27.52 -2.99 -9.29
CA ASP A 77 26.35 -2.70 -8.46
C ASP A 77 25.19 -3.59 -8.90
N ALA A 78 24.90 -3.65 -10.20
CA ALA A 78 23.88 -4.54 -10.75
C ALA A 78 24.17 -6.03 -10.47
N MET A 79 25.45 -6.43 -10.47
CA MET A 79 25.85 -7.79 -10.11
C MET A 79 25.59 -8.09 -8.63
N THR A 80 25.88 -7.13 -7.74
CA THR A 80 25.66 -7.24 -6.30
C THR A 80 24.16 -7.32 -5.98
N GLU A 81 23.34 -6.43 -6.54
CA GLU A 81 21.88 -6.49 -6.42
C GLU A 81 21.31 -7.80 -6.96
N GLY A 82 21.84 -8.30 -8.08
CA GLY A 82 21.48 -9.58 -8.66
C GLY A 82 21.73 -10.76 -7.71
N ILE A 83 22.81 -10.72 -6.92
CA ILE A 83 23.09 -11.73 -5.89
C ILE A 83 22.03 -11.67 -4.78
N TYR A 84 21.67 -10.48 -4.29
CA TYR A 84 20.65 -10.32 -3.24
C TYR A 84 19.27 -10.76 -3.72
N LYS A 85 18.86 -10.33 -4.92
CA LYS A 85 17.60 -10.77 -5.55
C LYS A 85 17.58 -12.29 -5.78
N GLY A 86 18.70 -12.86 -6.22
CA GLY A 86 18.87 -14.31 -6.38
C GLY A 86 18.72 -15.07 -5.06
N TYR A 87 19.32 -14.55 -3.99
CA TYR A 87 19.21 -15.13 -2.64
C TYR A 87 17.76 -15.16 -2.15
N ILE A 88 17.06 -14.03 -2.24
CA ILE A 88 15.67 -13.91 -1.77
C ILE A 88 14.70 -14.71 -2.64
N SER A 89 14.83 -14.66 -3.97
CA SER A 89 13.98 -15.44 -4.89
C SER A 89 14.16 -16.95 -4.73
N SER A 90 15.28 -17.43 -4.16
CA SER A 90 15.51 -18.85 -3.88
C SER A 90 14.55 -19.45 -2.84
N LEU A 91 13.83 -18.61 -2.09
CA LEU A 91 12.76 -19.03 -1.18
C LEU A 91 11.56 -19.65 -1.92
N GLY A 92 11.47 -19.47 -3.25
CA GLY A 92 10.40 -20.04 -4.08
C GLY A 92 9.03 -19.36 -3.88
N ASP A 93 8.98 -18.29 -3.09
CA ASP A 93 7.82 -17.45 -2.89
C ASP A 93 7.91 -16.22 -3.82
N PRO A 94 7.02 -16.10 -4.83
CA PRO A 94 7.04 -14.96 -5.76
C PRO A 94 6.68 -13.62 -5.09
N TYR A 95 6.15 -13.63 -3.87
CA TYR A 95 5.78 -12.42 -3.13
C TYR A 95 6.89 -11.91 -2.23
N THR A 96 7.91 -12.73 -1.97
CA THR A 96 9.07 -12.37 -1.16
C THR A 96 10.17 -11.83 -2.08
N VAL A 97 10.49 -10.55 -1.93
CA VAL A 97 11.36 -9.80 -2.85
C VAL A 97 12.31 -8.87 -2.11
N TYR A 98 13.50 -8.69 -2.68
CA TYR A 98 14.44 -7.65 -2.30
C TYR A 98 14.18 -6.41 -3.15
N TYR A 99 14.15 -5.24 -2.51
CA TYR A 99 14.08 -3.95 -3.14
C TYR A 99 15.39 -3.21 -2.98
N THR A 100 15.92 -2.72 -4.09
CA THR A 100 17.00 -1.72 -4.08
C THR A 100 16.52 -0.42 -3.45
N GLU A 101 17.42 0.53 -3.18
CA GLU A 101 17.03 1.84 -2.64
C GLU A 101 16.03 2.56 -3.56
N GLU A 102 16.27 2.54 -4.88
CA GLU A 102 15.37 3.13 -5.86
C GLU A 102 14.00 2.45 -5.87
N GLU A 103 13.97 1.11 -5.87
CA GLU A 103 12.73 0.33 -5.87
C GLU A 103 11.94 0.52 -4.57
N TYR A 104 12.63 0.61 -3.43
CA TYR A 104 11.99 0.81 -2.13
C TYR A 104 11.39 2.22 -2.02
N ASN A 105 12.10 3.25 -2.47
CA ASN A 105 11.56 4.61 -2.52
C ASN A 105 10.33 4.71 -3.42
N LYS A 106 10.36 4.09 -4.61
CA LYS A 106 9.19 4.01 -5.51
C LYS A 106 8.01 3.29 -4.84
N LEU A 107 8.28 2.21 -4.11
CA LEU A 107 7.24 1.50 -3.37
C LEU A 107 6.60 2.39 -2.30
N LEU A 108 7.40 3.08 -1.48
CA LEU A 108 6.90 3.97 -0.44
C LEU A 108 6.03 5.10 -1.02
N GLU A 109 6.44 5.70 -2.13
CA GLU A 109 5.64 6.70 -2.84
C GLU A 109 4.31 6.10 -3.30
N SER A 110 4.33 4.94 -3.99
CA SER A 110 3.11 4.29 -4.47
C SER A 110 2.16 3.95 -3.32
N SER A 111 2.63 3.28 -2.26
CA SER A 111 1.77 2.86 -1.14
C SER A 111 1.21 4.03 -0.33
N SER A 112 1.88 5.18 -0.32
CA SER A 112 1.32 6.38 0.31
C SER A 112 0.15 6.96 -0.48
N GLY A 113 0.02 6.63 -1.77
CA GLY A 113 -0.88 7.30 -2.70
C GLY A 113 -0.50 8.77 -2.95
N GLN A 114 0.67 9.20 -2.46
CA GLN A 114 1.15 10.56 -2.49
C GLN A 114 2.49 10.63 -3.20
N TYR A 115 2.64 11.62 -4.06
CA TYR A 115 3.92 11.93 -4.67
C TYR A 115 4.17 13.43 -4.67
N LYS A 116 5.44 13.80 -4.63
CA LYS A 116 5.86 15.20 -4.64
C LYS A 116 6.27 15.59 -6.05
N GLY A 117 5.54 16.54 -6.63
CA GLY A 117 5.79 17.00 -7.99
C GLY A 117 4.78 18.04 -8.40
N ILE A 118 4.56 18.17 -9.70
CA ILE A 118 3.62 19.17 -10.24
C ILE A 118 2.19 18.66 -10.40
N GLY A 119 1.96 17.36 -10.27
CA GLY A 119 0.64 16.74 -10.37
C GLY A 119 0.18 16.46 -11.78
N VAL A 120 0.98 15.74 -12.56
CA VAL A 120 0.62 15.27 -13.91
C VAL A 120 1.03 13.83 -14.13
N GLN A 121 0.27 13.15 -14.99
CA GLN A 121 0.67 11.90 -15.61
C GLN A 121 1.21 12.21 -17.01
N ILE A 122 2.40 11.72 -17.33
CA ILE A 122 3.04 11.90 -18.63
C ILE A 122 3.31 10.55 -19.30
N SER A 123 3.41 10.55 -20.62
CA SER A 123 3.80 9.38 -21.42
C SER A 123 4.81 9.78 -22.47
N GLN A 124 5.80 8.93 -22.71
CA GLN A 124 6.80 9.14 -23.76
C GLN A 124 6.48 8.28 -24.98
N ASN A 125 6.42 8.92 -26.15
CA ASN A 125 6.24 8.22 -27.41
C ASN A 125 7.55 7.53 -27.82
N VAL A 126 7.54 6.20 -27.91
CA VAL A 126 8.73 5.38 -28.21
C VAL A 126 9.36 5.63 -29.59
N LYS A 127 8.65 6.28 -30.53
CA LYS A 127 9.17 6.59 -31.88
C LYS A 127 9.71 8.01 -32.00
N THR A 128 9.07 8.96 -31.34
CA THR A 128 9.40 10.39 -31.46
C THR A 128 10.13 10.95 -30.25
N ASN A 129 10.21 10.19 -29.15
CA ASN A 129 10.69 10.59 -27.83
C ASN A 129 9.93 11.75 -27.17
N LEU A 130 8.86 12.24 -27.80
CA LEU A 130 8.05 13.32 -27.25
C LEU A 130 7.33 12.85 -25.99
N ILE A 131 7.43 13.67 -24.94
CA ILE A 131 6.76 13.46 -23.67
C ILE A 131 5.50 14.31 -23.65
N THR A 132 4.36 13.67 -23.43
CA THR A 132 3.04 14.30 -23.49
C THR A 132 2.32 14.15 -22.16
N VAL A 133 1.66 15.21 -21.71
CA VAL A 133 0.74 15.18 -20.56
C VAL A 133 -0.50 14.38 -20.93
N ILE A 134 -0.76 13.30 -20.22
CA ILE A 134 -1.94 12.44 -20.39
C ILE A 134 -3.06 12.86 -19.45
N ARG A 135 -2.71 13.20 -18.20
CA ARG A 135 -3.67 13.62 -17.16
C ARG A 135 -3.07 14.74 -16.33
N VAL A 136 -3.90 15.71 -15.96
CA VAL A 136 -3.58 16.73 -14.96
C VAL A 136 -4.43 16.44 -13.73
N PHE A 137 -3.81 16.29 -12.57
CA PHE A 137 -4.53 15.97 -11.34
C PHE A 137 -5.18 17.22 -10.77
N ARG A 138 -6.40 17.07 -10.23
CA ARG A 138 -7.16 18.19 -9.64
C ARG A 138 -6.48 18.68 -8.36
N GLY A 139 -6.52 20.00 -8.11
CA GLY A 139 -5.88 20.65 -6.97
C GLY A 139 -4.34 20.69 -7.06
N SER A 140 -3.76 20.24 -8.16
CA SER A 140 -2.31 20.23 -8.37
C SER A 140 -1.76 21.60 -8.78
N GLY A 141 -0.44 21.77 -8.63
CA GLY A 141 0.23 22.95 -9.16
C GLY A 141 0.12 23.08 -10.67
N ALA A 142 0.11 21.97 -11.41
CA ALA A 142 -0.06 21.95 -12.85
C ALA A 142 -1.48 22.40 -13.27
N GLU A 143 -2.52 21.99 -12.54
CA GLU A 143 -3.89 22.47 -12.79
C GLU A 143 -3.98 23.99 -12.56
N GLU A 144 -3.46 24.49 -11.44
CA GLU A 144 -3.47 25.92 -11.12
C GLU A 144 -2.67 26.76 -12.13
N ALA A 145 -1.56 26.22 -12.65
CA ALA A 145 -0.77 26.85 -13.69
C ALA A 145 -1.43 26.80 -15.08
N GLY A 146 -2.53 26.04 -15.23
CA GLY A 146 -3.30 25.93 -16.46
C GLY A 146 -2.75 24.91 -17.46
N MET A 147 -1.95 23.94 -17.01
CA MET A 147 -1.47 22.82 -17.83
C MET A 147 -2.67 21.97 -18.28
N GLN A 148 -2.58 21.39 -19.48
CA GLN A 148 -3.68 20.67 -20.11
C GLN A 148 -3.24 19.28 -20.58
N PRO A 149 -4.14 18.27 -20.53
CA PRO A 149 -3.94 17.03 -21.29
C PRO A 149 -3.65 17.33 -22.77
N GLY A 150 -2.63 16.67 -23.32
CA GLY A 150 -2.14 16.89 -24.68
C GLY A 150 -0.96 17.87 -24.79
N ASP A 151 -0.64 18.63 -23.74
CA ASP A 151 0.56 19.47 -23.72
C ASP A 151 1.82 18.60 -23.93
N ILE A 152 2.72 19.02 -24.83
CA ILE A 152 3.98 18.33 -25.10
C ILE A 152 5.09 19.06 -24.36
N LEU A 153 5.78 18.38 -23.44
CA LEU A 153 6.85 19.01 -22.66
C LEU A 153 8.04 19.31 -23.56
N TYR A 154 8.54 20.56 -23.47
CA TYR A 154 9.63 21.06 -24.30
C TYR A 154 10.86 21.45 -23.46
N LYS A 155 10.67 22.22 -22.37
CA LYS A 155 11.75 22.56 -21.44
C LYS A 155 11.34 22.45 -19.98
N VAL A 156 12.33 22.16 -19.14
CA VAL A 156 12.24 22.24 -17.67
C VAL A 156 13.36 23.14 -17.19
N ASP A 157 13.03 24.22 -16.48
CA ASP A 157 13.97 25.25 -16.01
C ASP A 157 14.92 25.76 -17.12
N GLY A 158 14.38 25.92 -18.33
CA GLY A 158 15.12 26.39 -19.51
C GLY A 158 16.02 25.35 -20.19
N VAL A 159 16.05 24.11 -19.70
CA VAL A 159 16.78 22.99 -20.32
C VAL A 159 15.86 22.26 -21.30
N ASP A 160 16.31 22.04 -22.54
CA ASP A 160 15.61 21.23 -23.53
C ASP A 160 15.60 19.77 -23.11
N ILE A 161 14.41 19.17 -23.05
CA ILE A 161 14.19 17.80 -22.58
C ILE A 161 13.69 16.86 -23.70
N THR A 162 13.64 17.32 -24.95
CA THR A 162 13.00 16.59 -26.06
C THR A 162 13.73 15.30 -26.47
N GLN A 163 14.97 15.12 -26.03
CA GLN A 163 15.79 13.93 -26.27
C GLN A 163 16.11 13.15 -24.98
N GLU A 164 15.56 13.59 -23.84
CA GLU A 164 15.80 12.95 -22.56
C GLU A 164 14.89 11.72 -22.38
N ASP A 165 15.36 10.77 -21.57
CA ASP A 165 14.53 9.67 -21.09
C ASP A 165 13.48 10.20 -20.11
N ILE A 166 12.28 9.62 -20.14
CA ILE A 166 11.18 10.02 -19.25
C ILE A 166 11.59 10.06 -17.77
N ASN A 167 12.46 9.16 -17.30
CA ASN A 167 12.89 9.12 -15.91
C ASN A 167 13.75 10.34 -15.53
N ASN A 168 14.62 10.79 -16.43
CA ASN A 168 15.41 12.01 -16.23
C ASN A 168 14.49 13.24 -16.15
N VAL A 169 13.49 13.30 -17.04
CA VAL A 169 12.52 14.39 -17.06
C VAL A 169 11.69 14.40 -15.78
N VAL A 170 11.17 13.26 -15.35
CA VAL A 170 10.48 13.13 -14.05
C VAL A 170 11.37 13.62 -12.91
N SER A 171 12.64 13.22 -12.88
CA SER A 171 13.58 13.64 -11.84
C SER A 171 13.81 15.16 -11.81
N SER A 172 13.85 15.83 -12.98
CA SER A 172 13.97 17.29 -13.07
C SER A 172 12.71 18.05 -12.63
N ILE A 173 11.54 17.45 -12.85
CA ILE A 173 10.24 18.02 -12.49
C ILE A 173 9.96 17.85 -10.99
N ARG A 174 10.43 16.76 -10.39
CA ARG A 174 10.33 16.51 -8.95
C ARG A 174 11.21 17.49 -8.16
N GLY A 175 10.88 17.65 -6.87
CA GLY A 175 11.58 18.58 -5.99
C GLY A 175 10.82 18.80 -4.68
N GLY A 176 11.39 19.65 -3.82
CA GLY A 176 10.82 19.94 -2.51
C GLY A 176 9.42 20.57 -2.58
N ASP A 177 8.58 20.25 -1.61
CA ASP A 177 7.25 20.84 -1.45
C ASP A 177 7.32 22.37 -1.36
N GLY A 178 6.39 23.06 -2.02
CA GLY A 178 6.31 24.51 -2.11
C GLY A 178 7.35 25.17 -3.02
N THR A 179 8.30 24.43 -3.60
CA THR A 179 9.23 24.99 -4.60
C THR A 179 8.54 25.15 -5.95
N THR A 180 9.12 25.95 -6.84
CA THR A 180 8.57 26.17 -8.20
C THR A 180 9.50 25.59 -9.25
N VAL A 181 8.93 25.11 -10.35
CA VAL A 181 9.64 24.70 -11.57
C VAL A 181 9.06 25.42 -12.76
N ASN A 182 9.90 25.94 -13.64
CA ASN A 182 9.43 26.50 -14.90
C ASN A 182 9.28 25.37 -15.93
N ILE A 183 8.09 25.20 -16.49
CA ILE A 183 7.81 24.22 -17.53
C ILE A 183 7.40 24.97 -18.79
N GLU A 184 8.07 24.69 -19.90
CA GLU A 184 7.66 25.13 -21.23
C GLU A 184 7.04 23.95 -21.97
N VAL A 185 5.80 24.10 -22.41
CA VAL A 185 5.08 23.10 -23.19
C VAL A 185 4.74 23.63 -24.58
N TYR A 186 4.77 22.78 -25.59
CA TYR A 186 4.09 23.07 -26.85
C TYR A 186 2.63 22.66 -26.74
N ARG A 187 1.72 23.62 -26.95
CA ARG A 187 0.28 23.40 -26.87
C ARG A 187 -0.32 23.45 -28.26
N GLU A 188 -0.78 22.30 -28.76
CA GLU A 188 -1.31 22.18 -30.12
C GLU A 188 -2.53 23.09 -30.36
N SER A 189 -3.42 23.23 -29.37
CA SER A 189 -4.61 24.09 -29.46
C SER A 189 -4.28 25.59 -29.60
N ALA A 190 -3.11 26.02 -29.13
CA ALA A 190 -2.61 27.39 -29.28
C ALA A 190 -1.63 27.53 -30.45
N ALA A 191 -1.12 26.41 -30.98
CA ALA A 191 -0.01 26.34 -31.93
C ALA A 191 1.22 27.17 -31.49
N ASP A 192 1.49 27.20 -30.18
CA ASP A 192 2.55 28.02 -29.57
C ASP A 192 3.14 27.33 -28.34
N TYR A 193 4.29 27.84 -27.90
CA TYR A 193 4.91 27.46 -26.64
C TYR A 193 4.32 28.27 -25.47
N VAL A 194 3.94 27.57 -24.42
CA VAL A 194 3.40 28.14 -23.19
C VAL A 194 4.37 27.86 -22.06
N SER A 195 4.90 28.92 -21.45
CA SER A 195 5.74 28.83 -20.25
C SER A 195 4.89 29.02 -19.00
N MET A 196 5.11 28.16 -18.01
CA MET A 196 4.35 28.10 -16.78
C MET A 196 5.28 27.92 -15.59
N ASP A 197 5.10 28.74 -14.56
CA ASP A 197 5.72 28.51 -13.26
C ASP A 197 4.79 27.61 -12.43
N VAL A 198 5.23 26.38 -12.22
CA VAL A 198 4.41 25.34 -11.62
C VAL A 198 4.91 25.05 -10.21
N VAL A 199 4.04 25.22 -9.21
CA VAL A 199 4.38 24.96 -7.81
C VAL A 199 4.38 23.46 -7.55
N ARG A 200 5.51 22.91 -7.12
CA ARG A 200 5.63 21.54 -6.64
C ARG A 200 4.89 21.42 -5.32
N ARG A 201 4.05 20.40 -5.20
CA ARG A 201 3.36 20.05 -3.97
C ARG A 201 3.18 18.54 -3.85
N GLU A 202 2.75 18.11 -2.69
CA GLU A 202 2.20 16.78 -2.52
C GLU A 202 0.89 16.65 -3.31
N VAL A 203 0.79 15.60 -4.14
CA VAL A 203 -0.37 15.30 -4.96
C VAL A 203 -0.84 13.90 -4.61
N SER A 204 -2.13 13.78 -4.29
CA SER A 204 -2.80 12.51 -4.07
C SER A 204 -3.22 11.91 -5.40
N MET A 205 -2.99 10.62 -5.61
CA MET A 205 -3.69 9.89 -6.66
C MET A 205 -5.11 9.56 -6.18
N ASP A 206 -6.08 9.71 -7.07
CA ASP A 206 -7.45 9.28 -6.80
C ASP A 206 -7.49 7.76 -6.90
N THR A 207 -7.81 7.11 -5.79
CA THR A 207 -8.00 5.65 -5.68
C THR A 207 -9.48 5.28 -5.56
N VAL A 208 -10.34 6.29 -5.41
CA VAL A 208 -11.79 6.15 -5.25
C VAL A 208 -12.51 7.02 -6.27
N ASP A 209 -13.30 6.38 -7.13
CA ASP A 209 -14.25 7.03 -8.03
C ASP A 209 -15.68 6.78 -7.52
N TRP A 210 -16.58 7.76 -7.63
CA TRP A 210 -17.94 7.57 -7.16
C TRP A 210 -18.98 8.36 -7.98
N LYS A 211 -20.23 7.89 -7.93
CA LYS A 211 -21.39 8.55 -8.55
C LYS A 211 -22.70 8.08 -7.94
N MET A 212 -23.72 8.95 -7.97
CA MET A 212 -25.10 8.56 -7.68
C MET A 212 -25.74 7.94 -8.93
N LEU A 213 -26.26 6.72 -8.81
CA LEU A 213 -27.04 6.02 -9.83
C LEU A 213 -28.54 6.24 -9.61
N ASP A 214 -29.32 5.93 -10.65
CA ASP A 214 -30.79 5.98 -10.61
C ASP A 214 -31.38 5.13 -9.47
N GLY A 215 -32.37 5.69 -8.79
CA GLY A 215 -33.04 5.05 -7.66
C GLY A 215 -32.41 5.34 -6.29
N GLY A 216 -31.41 6.22 -6.22
CA GLY A 216 -30.73 6.58 -4.97
C GLY A 216 -29.68 5.55 -4.57
N ILE A 217 -28.96 4.98 -5.54
CA ILE A 217 -27.94 3.97 -5.30
C ILE A 217 -26.58 4.62 -5.51
N GLY A 218 -25.77 4.68 -4.45
CA GLY A 218 -24.39 5.10 -4.58
C GLY A 218 -23.57 4.02 -5.24
N TYR A 219 -22.67 4.42 -6.12
CA TYR A 219 -21.62 3.57 -6.68
C TYR A 219 -20.28 4.14 -6.23
N ILE A 220 -19.46 3.31 -5.60
CA ILE A 220 -18.09 3.62 -5.23
C ILE A 220 -17.20 2.54 -5.83
N GLN A 221 -16.23 2.93 -6.65
CA GLN A 221 -15.17 2.08 -7.14
C GLN A 221 -13.89 2.38 -6.36
N ILE A 222 -13.22 1.34 -5.88
CA ILE A 222 -11.90 1.46 -5.27
C ILE A 222 -10.91 0.71 -6.16
N THR A 223 -9.94 1.42 -6.74
CA THR A 223 -8.98 0.84 -7.69
C THR A 223 -7.78 0.20 -6.99
N GLU A 224 -7.40 0.70 -5.82
CA GLU A 224 -6.32 0.19 -4.96
C GLU A 224 -6.53 0.71 -3.52
N PHE A 225 -5.83 0.11 -2.55
CA PHE A 225 -5.87 0.56 -1.15
C PHE A 225 -4.53 1.19 -0.74
N ASP A 226 -4.44 2.51 -0.83
CA ASP A 226 -3.28 3.29 -0.41
C ASP A 226 -3.60 4.14 0.84
N GLY A 227 -2.60 4.90 1.30
CA GLY A 227 -2.73 5.76 2.48
C GLY A 227 -3.80 6.85 2.36
N VAL A 228 -4.22 7.20 1.14
CA VAL A 228 -5.26 8.22 0.87
C VAL A 228 -6.66 7.63 0.69
N THR A 229 -6.78 6.31 0.51
CA THR A 229 -8.02 5.67 0.07
C THR A 229 -9.14 5.80 1.08
N TYR A 230 -8.87 5.61 2.37
CA TYR A 230 -9.90 5.74 3.41
C TYR A 230 -10.52 7.14 3.43
N ALA A 231 -9.70 8.19 3.36
CA ALA A 231 -10.19 9.57 3.35
C ALA A 231 -11.07 9.84 2.11
N GLN A 232 -10.65 9.37 0.93
CA GLN A 232 -11.42 9.50 -0.30
C GLN A 232 -12.74 8.70 -0.24
N PHE A 233 -12.71 7.48 0.32
CA PHE A 233 -13.89 6.65 0.53
C PHE A 233 -14.87 7.31 1.50
N SER A 234 -14.40 7.78 2.65
CA SER A 234 -15.25 8.43 3.65
C SER A 234 -15.91 9.70 3.09
N GLN A 235 -15.18 10.47 2.28
CA GLN A 235 -15.75 11.63 1.59
C GLN A 235 -16.82 11.22 0.57
N ALA A 236 -16.52 10.22 -0.27
CA ALA A 236 -17.48 9.70 -1.25
C ALA A 236 -18.76 9.21 -0.58
N LEU A 237 -18.63 8.51 0.55
CA LEU A 237 -19.74 8.01 1.34
C LEU A 237 -20.60 9.16 1.88
N GLU A 238 -19.99 10.17 2.52
CA GLU A 238 -20.69 11.34 3.04
C GLU A 238 -21.42 12.12 1.93
N GLU A 239 -20.79 12.33 0.79
CA GLU A 239 -21.39 13.04 -0.35
C GLU A 239 -22.57 12.27 -0.96
N LEU A 240 -22.48 10.94 -1.06
CA LEU A 240 -23.56 10.08 -1.54
C LEU A 240 -24.73 10.04 -0.54
N GLU A 241 -24.45 9.93 0.76
CA GLU A 241 -25.48 9.99 1.80
C GLU A 241 -26.20 11.34 1.82
N GLY A 242 -25.45 12.45 1.69
CA GLY A 242 -26.01 13.79 1.58
C GLY A 242 -26.91 13.97 0.35
N GLN A 243 -26.68 13.20 -0.72
CA GLN A 243 -27.52 13.15 -1.91
C GLN A 243 -28.73 12.20 -1.77
N GLY A 244 -28.90 11.56 -0.61
CA GLY A 244 -30.01 10.66 -0.32
C GLY A 244 -29.79 9.22 -0.78
N MET A 245 -28.54 8.75 -0.75
CA MET A 245 -28.22 7.33 -0.97
C MET A 245 -29.03 6.41 -0.05
N LYS A 246 -29.51 5.31 -0.61
CA LYS A 246 -30.30 4.27 0.06
C LYS A 246 -29.73 2.86 -0.10
N GLY A 247 -28.77 2.70 -1.00
CA GLY A 247 -28.15 1.45 -1.40
C GLY A 247 -26.75 1.73 -1.92
N LEU A 248 -25.79 0.83 -1.67
CA LEU A 248 -24.40 1.00 -2.10
C LEU A 248 -23.96 -0.17 -2.98
N VAL A 249 -23.40 0.14 -4.14
CA VAL A 249 -22.58 -0.77 -4.92
C VAL A 249 -21.11 -0.41 -4.68
N LEU A 250 -20.36 -1.33 -4.10
CA LEU A 250 -18.92 -1.23 -3.91
C LEU A 250 -18.20 -2.05 -4.98
N ASP A 251 -17.44 -1.40 -5.84
CA ASP A 251 -16.74 -2.06 -6.95
C ASP A 251 -15.26 -2.26 -6.64
N LEU A 252 -14.87 -3.53 -6.48
CA LEU A 252 -13.50 -3.98 -6.21
C LEU A 252 -12.93 -4.80 -7.38
N ARG A 253 -13.59 -4.78 -8.55
CA ARG A 253 -13.07 -5.43 -9.76
C ARG A 253 -11.73 -4.80 -10.15
N ASP A 254 -10.78 -5.64 -10.53
CA ASP A 254 -9.43 -5.24 -10.93
C ASP A 254 -8.59 -4.55 -9.84
N ASN A 255 -9.06 -4.56 -8.57
CA ASN A 255 -8.31 -4.03 -7.44
C ASN A 255 -7.34 -5.08 -6.86
N PRO A 256 -6.01 -4.90 -6.99
CA PRO A 256 -5.01 -5.89 -6.56
C PRO A 256 -4.80 -5.93 -5.03
N GLY A 257 -5.51 -5.08 -4.27
CA GLY A 257 -5.38 -4.89 -2.85
C GLY A 257 -4.58 -3.63 -2.51
N GLY A 258 -3.77 -3.72 -1.45
CA GLY A 258 -2.99 -2.60 -0.93
C GLY A 258 -2.83 -2.71 0.59
N LEU A 259 -2.83 -1.57 1.27
CA LEU A 259 -2.71 -1.44 2.71
C LEU A 259 -3.90 -2.07 3.43
N LEU A 260 -3.57 -2.92 4.40
CA LEU A 260 -4.57 -3.56 5.26
C LEU A 260 -5.30 -2.55 6.14
N ASP A 261 -4.59 -1.53 6.62
CA ASP A 261 -5.14 -0.51 7.53
C ASP A 261 -6.29 0.25 6.86
N SER A 262 -6.12 0.71 5.61
CA SER A 262 -7.18 1.34 4.83
C SER A 262 -8.42 0.44 4.68
N VAL A 263 -8.22 -0.87 4.53
CA VAL A 263 -9.32 -1.84 4.46
C VAL A 263 -10.02 -2.00 5.82
N ILE A 264 -9.28 -2.02 6.92
CA ILE A 264 -9.87 -2.12 8.26
C ILE A 264 -10.75 -0.92 8.54
N GLU A 265 -10.30 0.30 8.22
CA GLU A 265 -11.08 1.52 8.41
C GLU A 265 -12.34 1.55 7.54
N ILE A 266 -12.23 1.16 6.26
CA ILE A 266 -13.39 1.03 5.35
C ILE A 266 -14.36 -0.05 5.83
N ALA A 267 -13.85 -1.18 6.32
CA ALA A 267 -14.68 -2.25 6.84
C ALA A 267 -15.42 -1.81 8.11
N ASP A 268 -14.77 -1.06 9.00
CA ASP A 268 -15.38 -0.54 10.22
C ASP A 268 -16.56 0.42 9.92
N ASP A 269 -16.41 1.27 8.90
CA ASP A 269 -17.50 2.14 8.43
C ASP A 269 -18.73 1.37 7.89
N LEU A 270 -18.57 0.09 7.51
CA LEU A 270 -19.58 -0.72 6.81
C LEU A 270 -20.10 -1.93 7.61
N LEU A 271 -19.40 -2.39 8.63
CA LEU A 271 -19.66 -3.65 9.33
C LEU A 271 -20.08 -3.43 10.78
N PRO A 272 -20.94 -4.30 11.34
CA PRO A 272 -21.22 -4.28 12.76
C PRO A 272 -20.02 -4.81 13.57
N ALA A 273 -20.04 -4.64 14.88
CA ALA A 273 -18.96 -5.08 15.76
C ALA A 273 -18.62 -6.57 15.58
N GLY A 274 -17.32 -6.85 15.49
CA GLY A 274 -16.76 -8.20 15.40
C GLY A 274 -15.45 -8.24 14.62
N THR A 275 -14.85 -9.43 14.51
CA THR A 275 -13.61 -9.62 13.74
C THR A 275 -13.81 -9.27 12.27
N ILE A 276 -13.00 -8.37 11.73
CA ILE A 276 -12.88 -8.10 10.29
C ILE A 276 -11.95 -9.14 9.65
N VAL A 277 -10.79 -9.34 10.27
CA VAL A 277 -9.75 -10.25 9.76
C VAL A 277 -8.81 -10.66 10.89
N SER A 278 -8.23 -11.85 10.79
CA SER A 278 -7.13 -12.26 11.66
C SER A 278 -5.93 -12.74 10.85
N THR A 279 -4.74 -12.61 11.43
CA THR A 279 -3.48 -13.09 10.86
C THR A 279 -2.89 -14.19 11.72
N LYS A 280 -2.21 -15.16 11.10
CA LYS A 280 -1.39 -16.14 11.81
C LYS A 280 -0.09 -16.41 11.09
N ASP A 281 1.01 -16.31 11.82
CA ASP A 281 2.37 -16.62 11.38
C ASP A 281 2.67 -18.12 11.47
N LYS A 282 3.91 -18.50 11.17
CA LYS A 282 4.36 -19.90 11.23
C LYS A 282 4.34 -20.52 12.64
N ASN A 283 4.33 -19.70 13.69
CA ASN A 283 4.26 -20.12 15.08
C ASN A 283 2.82 -20.16 15.60
N GLY A 284 1.85 -19.73 14.79
CA GLY A 284 0.45 -19.59 15.17
C GLY A 284 0.13 -18.30 15.93
N GLU A 285 1.08 -17.36 15.99
CA GLU A 285 0.93 -16.03 16.58
C GLU A 285 0.43 -15.04 15.52
N GLY A 286 -0.26 -13.98 15.93
CA GLY A 286 -0.72 -12.95 15.01
C GLY A 286 -1.67 -11.95 15.65
N SER A 287 -2.40 -11.23 14.82
CA SER A 287 -3.28 -10.13 15.22
C SER A 287 -4.70 -10.38 14.75
N THR A 288 -5.67 -9.94 15.56
CA THR A 288 -7.07 -9.85 15.17
C THR A 288 -7.41 -8.38 15.04
N PHE A 289 -8.05 -8.02 13.94
CA PHE A 289 -8.56 -6.68 13.68
C PHE A 289 -10.09 -6.75 13.73
N GLU A 290 -10.70 -5.84 14.46
CA GLU A 290 -12.13 -5.86 14.78
C GLU A 290 -12.78 -4.53 14.39
N SER A 291 -14.05 -4.58 14.03
CA SER A 291 -14.93 -3.41 13.95
C SER A 291 -15.55 -3.14 15.31
N ASP A 292 -15.76 -1.87 15.65
CA ASP A 292 -16.30 -1.42 16.93
C ASP A 292 -17.83 -1.12 16.94
N ALA A 293 -18.50 -1.35 15.80
CA ALA A 293 -19.92 -1.04 15.51
C ALA A 293 -20.28 0.43 15.28
N ASP A 294 -19.35 1.37 15.12
CA ASP A 294 -19.65 2.74 14.69
C ASP A 294 -19.83 2.85 13.17
N MET A 295 -20.73 2.01 12.61
CA MET A 295 -21.02 2.00 11.18
C MET A 295 -21.47 3.38 10.71
N LYS A 296 -20.78 3.91 9.71
CA LYS A 296 -21.22 5.12 9.01
C LYS A 296 -22.37 4.83 8.05
N TYR A 297 -22.40 3.64 7.45
CA TYR A 297 -23.47 3.24 6.54
C TYR A 297 -24.05 1.87 6.87
N ASP A 298 -25.36 1.84 7.19
CA ASP A 298 -26.08 0.61 7.56
C ASP A 298 -26.99 0.07 6.43
N GLY A 299 -27.07 0.74 5.28
CA GLY A 299 -27.96 0.33 4.20
C GLY A 299 -27.51 -0.93 3.45
N PRO A 300 -28.30 -1.40 2.46
CA PRO A 300 -27.94 -2.53 1.61
C PRO A 300 -26.64 -2.31 0.84
N ILE A 301 -25.80 -3.34 0.78
CA ILE A 301 -24.53 -3.36 0.02
C ILE A 301 -24.53 -4.51 -1.00
N ALA A 302 -23.99 -4.23 -2.18
CA ALA A 302 -23.58 -5.21 -3.16
C ALA A 302 -22.12 -4.95 -3.53
N VAL A 303 -21.30 -6.00 -3.57
CA VAL A 303 -19.86 -5.88 -3.86
C VAL A 303 -19.57 -6.55 -5.20
N LEU A 304 -18.98 -5.81 -6.12
CA LEU A 304 -18.53 -6.34 -7.41
C LEU A 304 -17.08 -6.81 -7.28
N VAL A 305 -16.81 -8.04 -7.71
CA VAL A 305 -15.47 -8.66 -7.67
C VAL A 305 -15.18 -9.45 -8.94
N ASN A 306 -13.90 -9.66 -9.24
CA ASN A 306 -13.47 -10.54 -10.33
C ASN A 306 -12.15 -11.25 -9.97
N GLY A 307 -11.63 -12.06 -10.92
CA GLY A 307 -10.37 -12.79 -10.75
C GLY A 307 -9.12 -11.93 -10.53
N ASN A 308 -9.21 -10.60 -10.68
CA ASN A 308 -8.13 -9.65 -10.39
C ASN A 308 -8.29 -8.98 -9.01
N SER A 309 -9.45 -9.11 -8.37
CA SER A 309 -9.66 -8.69 -6.98
C SER A 309 -8.78 -9.55 -6.06
N ALA A 310 -7.81 -8.94 -5.36
CA ALA A 310 -6.81 -9.68 -4.61
C ALA A 310 -6.48 -9.06 -3.24
N SER A 311 -5.92 -9.87 -2.34
CA SER A 311 -5.27 -9.41 -1.11
C SER A 311 -6.23 -8.61 -0.22
N ALA A 312 -5.99 -7.30 -0.01
CA ALA A 312 -6.81 -6.45 0.84
C ALA A 312 -8.28 -6.35 0.32
N SER A 313 -8.49 -6.39 -1.01
CA SER A 313 -9.83 -6.47 -1.62
C SER A 313 -10.58 -7.72 -1.15
N GLU A 314 -9.87 -8.84 -1.01
CA GLU A 314 -10.45 -10.09 -0.54
C GLU A 314 -10.70 -10.07 0.97
N VAL A 315 -9.89 -9.34 1.74
CA VAL A 315 -10.18 -9.11 3.16
C VAL A 315 -11.52 -8.38 3.32
N LEU A 316 -11.72 -7.27 2.61
CA LEU A 316 -12.97 -6.50 2.66
C LEU A 316 -14.16 -7.33 2.17
N THR A 317 -14.02 -7.98 1.02
CA THR A 317 -15.05 -8.86 0.43
C THR A 317 -15.43 -9.99 1.39
N GLY A 318 -14.43 -10.64 1.98
CA GLY A 318 -14.62 -11.77 2.88
C GLY A 318 -15.30 -11.35 4.18
N ALA A 319 -14.93 -10.20 4.72
CA ALA A 319 -15.60 -9.64 5.90
C ALA A 319 -17.07 -9.32 5.59
N ILE A 320 -17.35 -8.55 4.53
CA ILE A 320 -18.73 -8.21 4.13
C ILE A 320 -19.60 -9.46 3.90
N LYS A 321 -19.03 -10.50 3.28
CA LYS A 321 -19.69 -11.79 3.04
C LYS A 321 -19.96 -12.54 4.34
N ASP A 322 -18.96 -12.68 5.21
CA ASP A 322 -19.07 -13.46 6.45
C ASP A 322 -20.02 -12.81 7.47
N PHE A 323 -20.08 -11.48 7.51
CA PHE A 323 -21.08 -10.74 8.28
C PHE A 323 -22.48 -10.76 7.65
N GLN A 324 -22.64 -11.31 6.45
CA GLN A 324 -23.88 -11.27 5.65
C GLN A 324 -24.39 -9.84 5.42
N LYS A 325 -23.48 -8.85 5.41
CA LYS A 325 -23.79 -7.43 5.30
C LYS A 325 -24.05 -7.01 3.86
N GLY A 326 -23.39 -7.66 2.90
CA GLY A 326 -23.52 -7.40 1.47
C GLY A 326 -23.70 -8.66 0.65
N THR A 327 -24.10 -8.50 -0.61
CA THR A 327 -24.14 -9.60 -1.59
C THR A 327 -22.97 -9.46 -2.55
N ILE A 328 -22.15 -10.50 -2.65
CA ILE A 328 -20.97 -10.53 -3.53
C ILE A 328 -21.39 -10.99 -4.92
N VAL A 329 -21.04 -10.22 -5.95
CA VAL A 329 -21.47 -10.41 -7.34
C VAL A 329 -20.25 -10.40 -8.26
N GLY A 330 -20.16 -11.35 -9.20
CA GLY A 330 -19.11 -11.38 -10.22
C GLY A 330 -18.47 -12.75 -10.37
N THR A 331 -17.15 -12.83 -10.33
CA THR A 331 -16.39 -14.09 -10.44
C THR A 331 -15.45 -14.31 -9.26
N THR A 332 -14.99 -15.55 -9.04
CA THR A 332 -14.09 -15.89 -7.93
C THR A 332 -12.85 -15.00 -7.92
N THR A 333 -12.50 -14.47 -6.74
CA THR A 333 -11.34 -13.59 -6.54
C THR A 333 -10.01 -14.35 -6.69
N TYR A 334 -8.91 -13.60 -6.69
CA TYR A 334 -7.58 -14.12 -7.02
C TYR A 334 -7.05 -15.23 -6.07
N GLY A 335 -7.32 -15.13 -4.77
CA GLY A 335 -6.85 -16.07 -3.75
C GLY A 335 -5.49 -15.70 -3.12
N LYS A 336 -5.23 -14.43 -2.84
CA LYS A 336 -4.01 -13.99 -2.14
C LYS A 336 -4.25 -13.81 -0.63
N GLY A 337 -4.46 -14.92 0.08
CA GLY A 337 -4.65 -14.95 1.53
C GLY A 337 -3.38 -14.87 2.40
N ILE A 338 -2.37 -14.11 1.98
CA ILE A 338 -1.07 -14.01 2.69
C ILE A 338 -0.68 -12.56 2.95
N VAL A 339 -0.08 -12.33 4.13
CA VAL A 339 0.45 -11.04 4.59
C VAL A 339 1.91 -10.93 4.17
N GLN A 340 2.27 -9.82 3.54
CA GLN A 340 3.66 -9.44 3.37
C GLN A 340 4.01 -8.31 4.34
N ASN A 341 5.18 -8.40 4.97
CA ASN A 341 5.76 -7.31 5.73
C ASN A 341 6.95 -6.73 4.97
N ILE A 342 7.08 -5.41 4.93
CA ILE A 342 8.22 -4.72 4.34
C ILE A 342 9.17 -4.34 5.48
N VAL A 343 10.37 -4.91 5.45
CA VAL A 343 11.41 -4.71 6.46
C VAL A 343 12.53 -3.89 5.83
N ALA A 344 12.71 -2.65 6.31
CA ALA A 344 13.86 -1.83 5.95
C ALA A 344 15.15 -2.47 6.52
N LEU A 345 16.20 -2.54 5.70
CA LEU A 345 17.47 -3.19 6.07
C LEU A 345 18.50 -2.22 6.66
N GLY A 346 18.19 -0.92 6.70
CA GLY A 346 18.99 0.12 7.36
C GLY A 346 20.01 0.82 6.47
N ASP A 347 20.14 0.39 5.22
CA ASP A 347 21.04 0.93 4.18
C ASP A 347 20.28 1.61 3.03
N GLY A 348 19.00 1.91 3.23
CA GLY A 348 18.10 2.43 2.19
C GLY A 348 17.38 1.35 1.39
N THR A 349 17.73 0.06 1.59
CA THR A 349 17.10 -1.07 0.90
C THR A 349 16.04 -1.75 1.79
N ALA A 350 15.22 -2.61 1.20
CA ALA A 350 14.16 -3.30 1.93
C ALA A 350 13.92 -4.73 1.44
N MET A 351 13.35 -5.55 2.31
CA MET A 351 12.85 -6.87 1.98
C MET A 351 11.34 -6.92 2.25
N LYS A 352 10.56 -7.22 1.21
CA LYS A 352 9.14 -7.60 1.39
C LYS A 352 9.08 -9.10 1.55
N MET A 353 8.50 -9.59 2.63
CA MET A 353 8.53 -11.00 2.99
C MET A 353 7.14 -11.49 3.40
N THR A 354 6.75 -12.66 2.90
CA THR A 354 5.52 -13.33 3.37
C THR A 354 5.72 -13.85 4.78
N VAL A 355 4.92 -13.37 5.72
CA VAL A 355 5.09 -13.66 7.17
C VAL A 355 3.89 -14.35 7.79
N SER A 356 2.69 -14.24 7.21
CA SER A 356 1.47 -14.76 7.82
C SER A 356 0.40 -15.08 6.77
N ASN A 357 -0.60 -15.87 7.17
CA ASN A 357 -1.85 -16.04 6.43
C ASN A 357 -2.94 -15.12 6.97
N TYR A 358 -3.84 -14.68 6.11
CA TYR A 358 -5.11 -14.07 6.49
C TYR A 358 -6.19 -15.13 6.72
N TYR A 359 -7.09 -14.83 7.65
CA TYR A 359 -8.28 -15.60 7.92
C TYR A 359 -9.48 -14.64 8.00
N SER A 360 -10.54 -14.98 7.28
CA SER A 360 -11.82 -14.27 7.32
C SER A 360 -12.46 -14.35 8.72
N PRO A 361 -13.54 -13.59 8.99
CA PRO A 361 -14.25 -13.68 10.28
C PRO A 361 -14.68 -15.11 10.65
N ASN A 362 -15.07 -15.93 9.67
CA ASN A 362 -15.41 -17.34 9.87
C ASN A 362 -14.19 -18.27 10.01
N GLY A 363 -12.97 -17.73 10.01
CA GLY A 363 -11.72 -18.50 10.11
C GLY A 363 -11.29 -19.16 8.80
N THR A 364 -11.81 -18.73 7.66
CA THR A 364 -11.47 -19.31 6.35
C THR A 364 -10.16 -18.73 5.82
N ASN A 365 -9.23 -19.60 5.42
CA ASN A 365 -8.03 -19.20 4.68
C ASN A 365 -8.33 -19.21 3.17
N ILE A 366 -8.22 -18.04 2.54
CA ILE A 366 -8.55 -17.82 1.12
C ILE A 366 -7.36 -18.06 0.17
N HIS A 367 -6.17 -18.39 0.69
CA HIS A 367 -4.96 -18.51 -0.11
C HIS A 367 -5.05 -19.64 -1.15
N LYS A 368 -4.81 -19.29 -2.42
CA LYS A 368 -4.95 -20.13 -3.63
C LYS A 368 -6.37 -20.62 -3.92
N VAL A 369 -7.37 -20.11 -3.21
CA VAL A 369 -8.79 -20.48 -3.39
C VAL A 369 -9.60 -19.28 -3.87
N GLY A 370 -9.38 -18.11 -3.26
CA GLY A 370 -10.20 -16.93 -3.48
C GLY A 370 -11.52 -16.98 -2.70
N ILE A 371 -12.38 -16.00 -2.97
CA ILE A 371 -13.71 -15.85 -2.42
C ILE A 371 -14.69 -16.07 -3.55
N GLU A 372 -15.54 -17.08 -3.39
CA GLU A 372 -16.63 -17.36 -4.32
C GLU A 372 -17.75 -16.32 -4.14
N PRO A 373 -18.24 -15.67 -5.21
CA PRO A 373 -19.37 -14.75 -5.14
C PRO A 373 -20.67 -15.46 -4.72
N ASP A 374 -21.60 -14.71 -4.13
CA ASP A 374 -22.95 -15.22 -3.87
C ASP A 374 -23.76 -15.33 -5.18
N VAL A 375 -23.48 -14.43 -6.13
CA VAL A 375 -24.06 -14.42 -7.47
C VAL A 375 -22.93 -14.46 -8.49
N VAL A 376 -22.70 -15.64 -9.06
CA VAL A 376 -21.69 -15.84 -10.11
C VAL A 376 -22.23 -15.32 -11.44
N ILE A 377 -21.54 -14.35 -12.03
CA ILE A 377 -21.88 -13.75 -13.31
C ILE A 377 -20.59 -13.33 -14.03
N GLU A 378 -20.38 -13.88 -15.22
CA GLU A 378 -19.26 -13.50 -16.09
C GLU A 378 -19.56 -12.16 -16.79
N ALA A 379 -18.52 -11.36 -17.00
CA ALA A 379 -18.65 -10.12 -17.76
C ALA A 379 -19.00 -10.41 -19.22
N GLU A 380 -20.08 -9.80 -19.71
CA GLU A 380 -20.45 -9.90 -21.12
C GLU A 380 -19.54 -9.03 -22.00
N LYS A 381 -19.30 -9.48 -23.23
CA LYS A 381 -18.58 -8.68 -24.22
C LYS A 381 -19.51 -7.62 -24.79
N GLY A 382 -19.32 -6.36 -24.43
CA GLY A 382 -20.10 -5.24 -24.97
C GLY A 382 -19.91 -3.97 -24.16
N GLU A 383 -20.70 -2.94 -24.49
CA GLU A 383 -20.69 -1.66 -23.74
C GLU A 383 -21.52 -1.73 -22.45
N ASN A 384 -22.36 -2.76 -22.28
CA ASN A 384 -23.22 -2.89 -21.11
C ASN A 384 -22.55 -3.69 -20.00
N ASP A 385 -22.54 -3.14 -18.79
CA ASP A 385 -21.98 -3.79 -17.60
C ASP A 385 -23.06 -4.64 -16.91
N ASN A 386 -23.21 -5.88 -17.38
CA ASN A 386 -24.19 -6.83 -16.85
C ASN A 386 -23.98 -7.18 -15.36
N GLN A 387 -22.74 -7.08 -14.86
CA GLN A 387 -22.45 -7.33 -13.45
C GLN A 387 -22.94 -6.17 -12.59
N LEU A 388 -22.69 -4.93 -13.00
CA LEU A 388 -23.22 -3.73 -12.33
C LEU A 388 -24.74 -3.71 -12.37
N ASP A 389 -25.36 -4.03 -13.51
CA ASP A 389 -26.82 -4.13 -13.64
C ASP A 389 -27.39 -5.13 -12.61
N LYS A 390 -26.71 -6.28 -12.44
CA LYS A 390 -27.13 -7.28 -11.46
C LYS A 390 -26.97 -6.80 -10.02
N ALA A 391 -25.88 -6.13 -9.68
CA ALA A 391 -25.69 -5.54 -8.36
C ALA A 391 -26.78 -4.48 -8.05
N VAL A 392 -27.10 -3.62 -9.02
CA VAL A 392 -28.17 -2.63 -8.91
C VAL A 392 -29.54 -3.29 -8.73
N GLU A 393 -29.84 -4.37 -9.46
CA GLU A 393 -31.07 -5.15 -9.29
C GLU A 393 -31.20 -5.70 -7.86
N ILE A 394 -30.12 -6.29 -7.33
CA ILE A 394 -30.07 -6.84 -5.97
C ILE A 394 -30.34 -5.76 -4.92
N ILE A 395 -29.69 -4.60 -5.07
CA ILE A 395 -29.88 -3.46 -4.17
C ILE A 395 -31.33 -2.97 -4.20
N LYS A 396 -31.91 -2.78 -5.39
CA LYS A 396 -33.32 -2.37 -5.55
C LYS A 396 -34.29 -3.35 -4.88
N GLY A 397 -33.99 -4.65 -4.93
CA GLY A 397 -34.78 -5.68 -4.24
C GLY A 397 -34.71 -5.61 -2.72
N LYS A 398 -33.58 -5.16 -2.15
CA LYS A 398 -33.39 -4.99 -0.69
C LYS A 398 -33.91 -3.66 -0.14
N MET A 399 -34.18 -2.69 -1.01
CA MET A 399 -34.72 -1.36 -0.65
C MET A 399 -36.26 -1.34 -0.56
N GLN A 400 -36.94 -2.39 -1.02
CA GLN A 400 -38.40 -2.57 -0.91
C GLN A 400 -38.77 -3.18 0.44
#